data_AF-A0A8B9Q9E7-F1
#
_entry.id   AF-A0A8B9Q9E7-F1
#
_cell.length_a   1.000
_cell.length_b   1.000
_cell.length_c   1.000
_cell.angle_alpha   90.00
_cell.angle_beta   90.00
_cell.angle_gamma   90.00
#
_symmetry.space_group_name_H-M   'P 1'
#
loop_
_entity.id
_entity.type
_entity.pdbx_description
1 polymer ?
#
loop_
_entity_poly.entity_id
_entity_poly.type
_entity_poly.pdbx_seq_one_letter_code
_entity_poly.pdbx_strand_id
1 'polypeptide(L)'
;LVAAAGCATLKVPAALFALNRRRLCDRLRQNKDVQANSVVLLQGGEETQRYCTDTGILFRQESYFHWTFGVTEAGCFGAVDVDTGRSILFVPQLPESYAVWMGKIHPPEYFKKKYAVDEVHYVTKISSVLASKKPSTLLTLRGVNTDSGNVSKEASFEGISQFNVNNKILHPEIAECRVIKTDMELEVLRYTNKISSEAHKEVMKAVKAGMKEYEMESLFQHYCYARGGMRHTSYTCICGSGENSSVLHYGHAGSLFDIFKYHLFYYFFGITFSFLPPFCFPFSLFDMGGEYYCYGSDITCTFPANGKFTPDQRAIYEAVLKSSRAVMKAVKPGVAWPDMHRLADRVHLEELTRIGILKGNVDDMVKVHLGAIFMPHGLGHLLGIDVHDVGGYPEGVERIDLPGLRSLRTARMLEAGMVLTIEPGIYFIDHLLDQALHEPTQSCFINNDVLQRFRGFGGVRIEDDIAVTATGMELLTCVPRTVEEIEAFMAEGQSSAKSFDCSSSQKQ
;
A
#
# COMPACT_ATOMS: atom_id res chain seq x y z
N LEU A 1 24.48 7.39 -6.28
CA LEU A 1 23.20 7.47 -5.54
C LEU A 1 22.19 8.07 -6.48
N VAL A 2 21.00 7.48 -6.56
CA VAL A 2 19.95 7.91 -7.50
C VAL A 2 18.80 8.63 -6.80
N ALA A 3 18.64 8.42 -5.50
CA ALA A 3 17.78 9.23 -4.63
C ALA A 3 18.52 9.66 -3.36
N ALA A 4 18.43 10.95 -3.06
CA ALA A 4 18.77 11.58 -1.78
C ALA A 4 18.11 12.97 -1.76
N ALA A 5 17.15 13.21 -0.86
CA ALA A 5 16.43 14.47 -0.75
C ALA A 5 16.97 15.39 0.37
N GLY A 6 18.00 14.98 1.11
CA GLY A 6 18.64 15.77 2.16
C GLY A 6 19.57 14.97 3.05
N CYS A 7 20.08 15.58 4.13
CA CYS A 7 21.07 14.95 5.03
C CYS A 7 20.53 13.78 5.86
N ALA A 8 19.21 13.67 6.04
CA ALA A 8 18.57 12.65 6.87
C ALA A 8 17.76 11.58 6.09
N THR A 9 17.55 11.76 4.78
CA THR A 9 16.77 10.81 3.96
C THR A 9 17.63 9.63 3.50
N LEU A 10 17.01 8.46 3.27
CA LEU A 10 17.72 7.27 2.78
C LEU A 10 18.40 7.53 1.44
N LYS A 11 19.67 7.12 1.35
CA LYS A 11 20.47 7.17 0.12
C LYS A 11 20.29 5.87 -0.66
N VAL A 12 19.54 5.90 -1.77
CA VAL A 12 19.29 4.71 -2.60
C VAL A 12 20.39 4.56 -3.65
N PRO A 13 21.13 3.43 -3.68
CA PRO A 13 22.19 3.21 -4.65
C PRO A 13 21.63 2.81 -6.03
N ALA A 14 22.27 3.29 -7.10
CA ALA A 14 21.96 2.85 -8.47
C ALA A 14 22.15 1.33 -8.66
N ALA A 15 22.99 0.73 -7.81
CA ALA A 15 23.27 -0.70 -7.78
C ALA A 15 22.02 -1.55 -7.51
N LEU A 16 21.00 -1.02 -6.84
CA LEU A 16 19.71 -1.68 -6.65
C LEU A 16 19.12 -2.06 -8.02
N PHE A 17 18.98 -1.08 -8.91
CA PHE A 17 18.40 -1.26 -10.24
C PHE A 17 19.31 -2.10 -11.15
N ALA A 18 20.64 -1.98 -11.00
CA ALA A 18 21.58 -2.85 -11.72
C ALA A 18 21.44 -4.33 -11.32
N LEU A 19 21.21 -4.61 -10.03
CA LEU A 19 20.92 -5.96 -9.55
C LEU A 19 19.59 -6.48 -10.09
N ASN A 20 18.55 -5.64 -10.12
CA ASN A 20 17.25 -6.00 -10.69
C ASN A 20 17.35 -6.37 -12.17
N ARG A 21 18.06 -5.57 -12.99
CA ARG A 21 18.35 -5.92 -14.39
C ARG A 21 19.06 -7.26 -14.52
N ARG A 22 20.08 -7.51 -13.69
CA ARG A 22 20.81 -8.77 -13.68
C ARG A 22 19.88 -9.96 -13.37
N ARG A 23 19.08 -9.85 -12.30
CA ARG A 23 18.12 -10.90 -11.90
C ARG A 23 17.12 -11.20 -13.02
N LEU A 24 16.59 -10.17 -13.68
CA LEU A 24 15.70 -10.33 -14.82
C LEU A 24 16.39 -11.06 -15.98
N CYS A 25 17.61 -10.65 -16.36
CA CYS A 25 18.36 -11.33 -17.41
C CYS A 25 18.68 -12.79 -17.05
N ASP A 26 19.09 -13.06 -15.80
CA ASP A 26 19.39 -14.41 -15.33
C ASP A 26 18.17 -15.32 -15.43
N ARG A 27 16.98 -14.79 -15.09
CA ARG A 27 15.70 -15.49 -15.22
C ARG A 27 15.31 -15.72 -16.68
N LEU A 28 15.40 -14.69 -17.53
CA LEU A 28 15.11 -14.79 -18.97
C LEU A 28 16.03 -15.79 -19.67
N ARG A 29 17.32 -15.86 -19.32
CA ARG A 29 18.26 -16.84 -19.89
C ARG A 29 17.92 -18.29 -19.53
N GLN A 30 17.16 -18.53 -18.46
CA GLN A 30 16.69 -19.86 -18.09
C GLN A 30 15.39 -20.25 -18.82
N ASN A 31 14.67 -19.28 -19.38
CA ASN A 31 13.46 -19.53 -20.15
C ASN A 31 13.81 -19.99 -21.58
N LYS A 32 13.37 -21.20 -21.95
CA LYS A 32 13.67 -21.84 -23.25
C LYS A 32 13.05 -21.14 -24.45
N ASP A 33 12.02 -20.33 -24.23
CA ASP A 33 11.32 -19.57 -25.28
C ASP A 33 12.04 -18.24 -25.59
N VAL A 34 13.04 -17.85 -24.78
CA VAL A 34 13.86 -16.67 -25.03
C VAL A 34 14.95 -17.00 -26.03
N GLN A 35 14.95 -16.29 -27.16
CA GLN A 35 15.98 -16.42 -28.19
C GLN A 35 17.27 -15.71 -27.74
N ALA A 36 18.43 -16.26 -28.09
CA ALA A 36 19.71 -15.56 -27.93
C ALA A 36 19.67 -14.18 -28.62
N ASN A 37 20.41 -13.22 -28.09
CA ASN A 37 20.43 -11.82 -28.54
C ASN A 37 19.05 -11.13 -28.48
N SER A 38 18.20 -11.54 -27.53
CA SER A 38 16.96 -10.83 -27.22
C SER A 38 17.26 -9.56 -26.41
N VAL A 39 16.46 -8.52 -26.62
CA VAL A 39 16.58 -7.25 -25.89
C VAL A 39 15.25 -6.93 -25.22
N VAL A 40 15.26 -6.79 -23.89
CA VAL A 40 14.14 -6.22 -23.14
C VAL A 40 13.98 -4.77 -23.53
N LEU A 41 12.76 -4.32 -23.82
CA LEU A 41 12.43 -2.93 -24.11
C LEU A 41 11.25 -2.47 -23.26
N LEU A 42 11.46 -1.42 -22.47
CA LEU A 42 10.46 -0.77 -21.65
C LEU A 42 10.32 0.71 -22.02
N GLN A 43 9.09 1.22 -21.98
CA GLN A 43 8.76 2.62 -22.12
C GLN A 43 8.41 3.18 -20.74
N GLY A 44 9.09 4.26 -20.33
CA GLY A 44 8.76 4.98 -19.11
C GLY A 44 7.48 5.80 -19.26
N GLY A 45 6.98 6.30 -18.12
CA GLY A 45 5.84 7.18 -18.06
C GLY A 45 6.10 8.52 -18.74
N GLU A 46 5.01 9.18 -19.15
CA GLU A 46 4.99 10.50 -19.78
C GLU A 46 4.31 11.50 -18.84
N GLU A 47 4.68 12.78 -18.91
CA GLU A 47 3.95 13.83 -18.20
C GLU A 47 2.51 13.91 -18.72
N THR A 48 1.57 14.18 -17.81
CA THR A 48 0.15 14.29 -18.14
C THR A 48 -0.44 15.57 -17.55
N GLN A 49 -1.55 16.02 -18.11
CA GLN A 49 -2.28 17.20 -17.66
C GLN A 49 -3.67 16.81 -17.17
N ARG A 50 -4.29 17.71 -16.39
CA ARG A 50 -5.70 17.58 -16.02
C ARG A 50 -6.58 17.83 -17.24
N TYR A 51 -7.15 16.77 -17.80
CA TYR A 51 -8.02 16.82 -18.97
C TYR A 51 -7.36 17.60 -20.14
N CYS A 52 -8.03 18.62 -20.68
CA CYS A 52 -7.54 19.45 -21.78
C CYS A 52 -6.85 20.76 -21.31
N THR A 53 -6.52 20.88 -20.03
CA THR A 53 -5.85 22.07 -19.46
C THR A 53 -4.32 21.96 -19.56
N ASP A 54 -3.61 23.02 -19.19
CA ASP A 54 -2.15 23.04 -19.01
C ASP A 54 -1.71 22.72 -17.57
N THR A 55 -2.65 22.38 -16.68
CA THR A 55 -2.33 22.03 -15.30
C THR A 55 -1.68 20.65 -15.25
N GLY A 56 -0.35 20.63 -15.11
CA GLY A 56 0.44 19.41 -14.99
C GLY A 56 0.08 18.58 -13.75
N ILE A 57 0.03 17.27 -13.93
CA ILE A 57 -0.02 16.30 -12.83
C ILE A 57 1.42 15.99 -12.44
N LEU A 58 1.70 15.98 -11.12
CA LEU A 58 3.03 15.63 -10.64
C LEU A 58 3.40 14.22 -11.13
N PHE A 59 4.54 14.12 -11.82
CA PHE A 59 4.97 12.88 -12.43
C PHE A 59 5.46 11.86 -11.38
N ARG A 60 4.93 10.64 -11.47
CA ARG A 60 5.41 9.44 -10.79
C ARG A 60 5.67 8.39 -11.87
N GLN A 61 6.83 7.74 -11.82
CA GLN A 61 7.27 6.80 -12.85
C GLN A 61 6.40 5.54 -12.93
N GLU A 62 6.36 4.90 -14.10
CA GLU A 62 5.78 3.56 -14.27
C GLU A 62 6.60 2.51 -13.50
N SER A 63 5.92 1.61 -12.79
CA SER A 63 6.52 0.75 -11.75
C SER A 63 7.54 -0.26 -12.29
N TYR A 64 7.29 -0.89 -13.45
CA TYR A 64 8.25 -1.82 -14.05
C TYR A 64 9.49 -1.10 -14.60
N PHE A 65 9.31 0.08 -15.18
CA PHE A 65 10.39 0.95 -15.62
C PHE A 65 11.23 1.43 -14.44
N HIS A 66 10.57 1.86 -13.36
CA HIS A 66 11.24 2.23 -12.11
C HIS A 66 12.04 1.07 -11.55
N TRP A 67 11.44 -0.12 -11.39
CA TRP A 67 12.12 -1.32 -10.87
C TRP A 67 13.40 -1.66 -11.64
N THR A 68 13.38 -1.41 -12.96
CA THR A 68 14.49 -1.74 -13.87
C THR A 68 15.57 -0.66 -13.90
N PHE A 69 15.22 0.63 -13.78
CA PHE A 69 16.17 1.73 -14.06
C PHE A 69 16.27 2.81 -12.97
N GLY A 70 15.27 2.96 -12.09
CA GLY A 70 15.23 4.02 -11.08
C GLY A 70 15.09 5.44 -11.66
N VAL A 71 14.69 5.57 -12.93
CA VAL A 71 14.68 6.85 -13.64
C VAL A 71 13.50 7.71 -13.20
N THR A 72 13.79 8.96 -12.84
CA THR A 72 12.78 9.94 -12.36
C THR A 72 12.25 10.85 -13.45
N GLU A 73 12.95 10.98 -14.58
CA GLU A 73 12.51 11.81 -15.70
C GLU A 73 11.43 11.11 -16.54
N ALA A 74 10.47 11.88 -17.04
CA ALA A 74 9.43 11.40 -17.94
C ALA A 74 9.94 11.22 -19.39
N GLY A 75 9.18 10.50 -20.21
CA GLY A 75 9.42 10.36 -21.65
C GLY A 75 10.66 9.56 -22.02
N CYS A 76 11.16 8.73 -21.10
CA CYS A 76 12.33 7.89 -21.33
C CYS A 76 11.95 6.50 -21.87
N PHE A 77 12.91 5.84 -22.54
CA PHE A 77 12.85 4.40 -22.81
C PHE A 77 14.10 3.73 -22.22
N GLY A 78 14.03 2.42 -22.02
CA GLY A 78 15.11 1.66 -21.43
C GLY A 78 15.17 0.29 -22.05
N ALA A 79 16.38 -0.13 -22.41
CA ALA A 79 16.62 -1.44 -22.99
C ALA A 79 17.68 -2.21 -22.21
N VAL A 80 17.54 -3.53 -22.15
CA VAL A 80 18.51 -4.44 -21.53
C VAL A 80 18.77 -5.61 -22.46
N ASP A 81 20.01 -5.75 -22.89
CA ASP A 81 20.46 -6.93 -23.63
C ASP A 81 20.46 -8.15 -22.71
N VAL A 82 19.70 -9.19 -23.06
CA VAL A 82 19.48 -10.34 -22.16
C VAL A 82 20.78 -11.11 -21.92
N ASP A 83 21.56 -11.34 -22.97
CA ASP A 83 22.75 -12.18 -22.92
C ASP A 83 23.87 -11.53 -22.09
N THR A 84 24.14 -10.24 -22.33
CA THR A 84 25.24 -9.52 -21.71
C THR A 84 24.83 -8.74 -20.46
N GLY A 85 23.54 -8.48 -20.26
CA GLY A 85 23.02 -7.60 -19.21
C GLY A 85 23.30 -6.12 -19.43
N ARG A 86 23.82 -5.72 -20.61
CA ARG A 86 24.12 -4.32 -20.92
C ARG A 86 22.84 -3.50 -21.02
N SER A 87 22.84 -2.38 -20.31
CA SER A 87 21.71 -1.49 -20.14
C SER A 87 21.86 -0.20 -20.95
N ILE A 88 20.80 0.18 -21.65
CA ILE A 88 20.74 1.37 -22.49
C ILE A 88 19.57 2.23 -22.02
N LEU A 89 19.81 3.50 -21.73
CA LEU A 89 18.77 4.48 -21.42
C LEU A 89 18.58 5.43 -22.61
N PHE A 90 17.34 5.70 -22.97
CA PHE A 90 16.99 6.71 -23.97
C PHE A 90 16.28 7.87 -23.29
N VAL A 91 16.87 9.07 -23.37
CA VAL A 91 16.34 10.29 -22.74
C VAL A 91 15.78 11.26 -23.78
N PRO A 92 14.78 12.09 -23.44
CA PRO A 92 14.27 13.10 -24.36
C PRO A 92 15.37 14.05 -24.86
N GLN A 93 15.32 14.40 -26.16
CA GLN A 93 16.11 15.51 -26.68
C GLN A 93 15.33 16.81 -26.46
N LEU A 94 15.70 17.55 -25.41
CA LEU A 94 14.94 18.71 -24.95
C LEU A 94 15.28 19.97 -25.78
N PRO A 95 14.29 20.85 -26.04
CA PRO A 95 14.51 22.12 -26.73
C PRO A 95 15.23 23.13 -25.83
N GLU A 96 15.87 24.15 -26.40
CA GLU A 96 16.58 25.19 -25.65
C GLU A 96 15.69 25.92 -24.64
N SER A 97 14.40 26.10 -24.95
CA SER A 97 13.43 26.72 -24.04
C SER A 97 13.28 25.96 -22.72
N TYR A 98 13.58 24.66 -22.67
CA TYR A 98 13.56 23.88 -21.43
C TYR A 98 14.49 24.47 -20.37
N ALA A 99 15.64 25.03 -20.79
CA ALA A 99 16.58 25.70 -19.90
C ALA A 99 15.98 26.91 -19.16
N VAL A 100 14.99 27.57 -19.78
CA VAL A 100 14.28 28.71 -19.21
C VAL A 100 13.18 28.27 -18.25
N TRP A 101 12.40 27.26 -18.62
CA TRP A 101 11.15 26.90 -17.91
C TRP A 101 11.31 25.80 -16.87
N MET A 102 12.10 24.76 -17.19
CA MET A 102 12.11 23.49 -16.44
C MET A 102 13.45 23.24 -15.74
N GLY A 103 14.53 23.88 -16.21
CA GLY A 103 15.85 23.83 -15.59
C GLY A 103 16.94 23.32 -16.52
N LYS A 104 18.09 22.95 -15.94
CA LYS A 104 19.30 22.63 -16.70
C LYS A 104 19.08 21.47 -17.69
N ILE A 105 19.44 21.68 -18.96
CA ILE A 105 19.52 20.62 -19.96
C ILE A 105 20.79 19.80 -19.70
N HIS A 106 20.62 18.54 -19.34
CA HIS A 106 21.72 17.64 -19.02
C HIS A 106 22.13 16.80 -20.25
N PRO A 107 23.44 16.63 -20.53
CA PRO A 107 23.90 15.77 -21.63
C PRO A 107 23.74 14.28 -21.28
N PRO A 108 23.73 13.36 -22.26
CA PRO A 108 23.62 11.91 -22.03
C PRO A 108 24.59 11.34 -20.98
N GLU A 109 25.84 11.82 -20.95
CA GLU A 109 26.86 11.40 -19.96
C GLU A 109 26.48 11.71 -18.51
N TYR A 110 25.69 12.76 -18.27
CA TYR A 110 25.16 13.04 -16.94
C TYR A 110 24.24 11.91 -16.47
N PHE A 111 23.29 11.50 -17.31
CA PHE A 111 22.34 10.43 -16.99
C PHE A 111 23.03 9.08 -16.87
N LYS A 112 24.05 8.84 -17.71
CA LYS A 112 24.88 7.63 -17.64
C LYS A 112 25.50 7.48 -16.25
N LYS A 113 26.12 8.56 -15.75
CA LYS A 113 26.69 8.62 -14.39
C LYS A 113 25.63 8.57 -13.30
N LYS A 114 24.51 9.28 -13.47
CA LYS A 114 23.41 9.33 -12.48
C LYS A 114 22.83 7.93 -12.23
N TYR A 115 22.45 7.23 -13.30
CA TYR A 115 21.73 5.96 -13.25
C TYR A 115 22.62 4.71 -13.35
N ALA A 116 23.93 4.90 -13.50
CA ALA A 116 24.91 3.81 -13.64
C ALA A 116 24.48 2.78 -14.70
N VAL A 117 24.06 3.28 -15.86
CA VAL A 117 23.75 2.48 -17.06
C VAL A 117 24.94 2.47 -18.02
N ASP A 118 24.98 1.53 -18.95
CA ASP A 118 26.15 1.34 -19.83
C ASP A 118 26.19 2.34 -20.99
N GLU A 119 25.02 2.67 -21.53
CA GLU A 119 24.84 3.56 -22.68
C GLU A 119 23.65 4.51 -22.44
N VAL A 120 23.78 5.75 -22.92
CA VAL A 120 22.68 6.72 -22.95
C VAL A 120 22.61 7.36 -24.32
N HIS A 121 21.43 7.35 -24.91
CA HIS A 121 21.14 7.96 -26.21
C HIS A 121 19.90 8.84 -26.12
N TYR A 122 19.63 9.64 -27.16
CA TYR A 122 18.34 10.34 -27.25
C TYR A 122 17.24 9.40 -27.75
N VAL A 123 16.00 9.62 -27.30
CA VAL A 123 14.81 8.87 -27.78
C VAL A 123 14.67 8.94 -29.30
N THR A 124 15.02 10.08 -29.92
CA THR A 124 15.02 10.24 -31.39
C THR A 124 15.96 9.29 -32.13
N LYS A 125 16.89 8.61 -31.43
CA LYS A 125 17.84 7.65 -31.99
C LYS A 125 17.49 6.19 -31.68
N ILE A 126 16.42 5.92 -30.93
CA ILE A 126 16.06 4.58 -30.44
C ILE A 126 16.04 3.52 -31.55
N SER A 127 15.35 3.79 -32.66
CA SER A 127 15.24 2.86 -33.80
C SER A 127 16.62 2.51 -34.38
N SER A 128 17.44 3.53 -34.67
CA SER A 128 18.79 3.33 -35.22
C SER A 128 19.75 2.62 -34.26
N VAL A 129 19.69 2.94 -32.97
CA VAL A 129 20.53 2.31 -31.95
C VAL A 129 20.15 0.84 -31.79
N LEU A 130 18.86 0.53 -31.64
CA LEU A 130 18.40 -0.86 -31.54
C LEU A 130 18.71 -1.66 -32.81
N ALA A 131 18.54 -1.08 -34.00
CA ALA A 131 18.91 -1.73 -35.26
C ALA A 131 20.41 -2.07 -35.32
N SER A 132 21.28 -1.21 -34.79
CA SER A 132 22.71 -1.45 -34.72
C SER A 132 23.11 -2.62 -33.80
N LYS A 133 22.28 -2.94 -32.79
CA LYS A 133 22.46 -4.10 -31.90
C LYS A 133 22.02 -5.42 -32.55
N LYS A 134 21.28 -5.35 -33.67
CA LYS A 134 20.76 -6.51 -34.43
C LYS A 134 20.03 -7.54 -33.55
N PRO A 135 19.10 -7.11 -32.66
CA PRO A 135 18.43 -8.04 -31.75
C PRO A 135 17.66 -9.08 -32.53
N SER A 136 17.62 -10.31 -32.02
CA SER A 136 16.76 -11.36 -32.58
C SER A 136 15.28 -11.04 -32.35
N THR A 137 14.96 -10.58 -31.14
CA THR A 137 13.60 -10.22 -30.70
C THR A 137 13.67 -9.09 -29.66
N LEU A 138 12.73 -8.14 -29.75
CA LEU A 138 12.44 -7.20 -28.67
C LEU A 138 11.40 -7.81 -27.73
N LEU A 139 11.75 -7.97 -26.47
CA LEU A 139 10.83 -8.43 -25.42
C LEU A 139 10.15 -7.21 -24.79
N THR A 140 8.86 -7.05 -25.04
CA THR A 140 8.06 -5.89 -24.57
C THR A 140 7.09 -6.31 -23.48
N LEU A 141 6.69 -5.35 -22.65
CA LEU A 141 5.86 -5.61 -21.47
C LEU A 141 4.36 -5.55 -21.81
N ARG A 142 3.69 -6.70 -21.83
CA ARG A 142 2.23 -6.77 -21.92
C ARG A 142 1.67 -7.88 -21.03
N GLY A 143 0.89 -7.51 -20.02
CA GLY A 143 0.18 -8.45 -19.17
C GLY A 143 -0.93 -7.80 -18.36
N VAL A 144 -1.78 -8.63 -17.76
CA VAL A 144 -2.93 -8.18 -16.96
C VAL A 144 -2.50 -8.05 -15.51
N ASN A 145 -2.71 -6.87 -14.91
CA ASN A 145 -2.61 -6.71 -13.46
C ASN A 145 -3.85 -7.33 -12.81
N THR A 146 -3.64 -8.24 -11.86
CA THR A 146 -4.68 -9.13 -11.32
C THR A 146 -5.62 -8.47 -10.30
N ASP A 147 -5.31 -7.25 -9.87
CA ASP A 147 -6.15 -6.45 -8.96
C ASP A 147 -7.01 -5.44 -9.71
N SER A 148 -6.43 -4.74 -10.70
CA SER A 148 -7.14 -3.74 -11.49
C SER A 148 -7.83 -4.28 -12.74
N GLY A 149 -7.39 -5.45 -13.25
CA GLY A 149 -7.80 -5.98 -14.55
C GLY A 149 -7.20 -5.23 -15.75
N ASN A 150 -6.39 -4.20 -15.52
CA ASN A 150 -5.79 -3.40 -16.58
C ASN A 150 -4.64 -4.15 -17.27
N VAL A 151 -4.49 -3.92 -18.57
CA VAL A 151 -3.36 -4.42 -19.35
C VAL A 151 -2.23 -3.39 -19.35
N SER A 152 -1.00 -3.80 -19.07
CA SER A 152 0.17 -2.92 -19.12
C SER A 152 0.35 -2.32 -20.52
N LYS A 153 0.74 -1.04 -20.59
CA LYS A 153 1.04 -0.35 -21.85
C LYS A 153 2.33 -0.91 -22.45
N GLU A 154 2.22 -1.56 -23.60
CA GLU A 154 3.37 -2.09 -24.33
C GLU A 154 4.22 -0.94 -24.90
N ALA A 155 5.54 -1.06 -24.82
CA ALA A 155 6.47 -0.08 -25.35
C ALA A 155 6.32 0.05 -26.88
N SER A 156 6.22 1.28 -27.38
CA SER A 156 6.13 1.56 -28.82
C SER A 156 6.92 2.80 -29.19
N PHE A 157 7.55 2.78 -30.37
CA PHE A 157 8.29 3.91 -30.92
C PHE A 157 8.25 3.88 -32.46
N GLU A 158 8.53 5.01 -33.09
CA GLU A 158 8.56 5.11 -34.55
C GLU A 158 9.63 4.17 -35.16
N GLY A 159 9.19 3.24 -36.02
CA GLY A 159 10.05 2.23 -36.62
C GLY A 159 10.15 0.91 -35.84
N ILE A 160 9.40 0.73 -34.76
CA ILE A 160 9.38 -0.55 -34.03
C ILE A 160 8.92 -1.74 -34.90
N SER A 161 8.12 -1.48 -35.94
CA SER A 161 7.59 -2.50 -36.86
C SER A 161 8.65 -3.21 -37.70
N GLN A 162 9.88 -2.69 -37.78
CA GLN A 162 10.99 -3.37 -38.45
C GLN A 162 11.63 -4.49 -37.59
N PHE A 163 11.27 -4.57 -36.31
CA PHE A 163 11.79 -5.56 -35.37
C PHE A 163 10.80 -6.70 -35.16
N ASN A 164 11.32 -7.89 -34.85
CA ASN A 164 10.50 -8.94 -34.26
C ASN A 164 10.20 -8.57 -32.80
N VAL A 165 8.93 -8.59 -32.41
CA VAL A 165 8.48 -8.20 -31.06
C VAL A 165 7.74 -9.36 -30.41
N ASN A 166 8.10 -9.68 -29.17
CA ASN A 166 7.38 -10.63 -28.33
C ASN A 166 6.92 -9.92 -27.06
N ASN A 167 5.60 -9.90 -26.85
CA ASN A 167 4.98 -9.22 -25.72
C ASN A 167 4.41 -10.17 -24.66
N LYS A 168 4.69 -11.47 -24.76
CA LYS A 168 4.13 -12.50 -23.87
C LYS A 168 5.12 -12.96 -22.81
N ILE A 169 6.41 -13.04 -23.17
CA ILE A 169 7.44 -13.63 -22.30
C ILE A 169 7.77 -12.70 -21.13
N LEU A 170 7.92 -11.40 -21.37
CA LEU A 170 8.52 -10.50 -20.38
C LEU A 170 7.71 -10.35 -19.10
N HIS A 171 6.39 -10.16 -19.22
CA HIS A 171 5.51 -9.82 -18.09
C HIS A 171 5.59 -10.83 -16.92
N PRO A 172 5.37 -12.14 -17.12
CA PRO A 172 5.44 -13.09 -16.00
C PRO A 172 6.84 -13.12 -15.35
N GLU A 173 7.90 -12.97 -16.14
CA GLU A 173 9.27 -13.07 -15.62
C GLU A 173 9.69 -11.86 -14.79
N ILE A 174 9.34 -10.65 -15.25
CA ILE A 174 9.63 -9.42 -14.49
C ILE A 174 8.72 -9.28 -13.27
N ALA A 175 7.44 -9.70 -13.37
CA ALA A 175 6.54 -9.75 -12.23
C ALA A 175 7.08 -10.66 -11.13
N GLU A 176 7.56 -11.86 -11.49
CA GLU A 176 8.14 -12.79 -10.53
C GLU A 176 9.42 -12.25 -9.87
N CYS A 177 10.25 -11.51 -10.61
CA CYS A 177 11.40 -10.82 -10.01
C CYS A 177 11.00 -9.75 -8.99
N ARG A 178 9.85 -9.08 -9.18
CA ARG A 178 9.32 -8.07 -8.24
C ARG A 178 8.68 -8.68 -7.00
N VAL A 179 8.15 -9.91 -7.08
CA VAL A 179 7.59 -10.62 -5.92
C VAL A 179 8.64 -10.79 -4.82
N ILE A 180 9.87 -11.16 -5.20
CA ILE A 180 10.99 -11.39 -4.27
C ILE A 180 11.89 -10.15 -4.19
N LYS A 181 11.91 -9.51 -3.02
CA LYS A 181 12.69 -8.28 -2.78
C LYS A 181 14.15 -8.61 -2.51
N THR A 182 15.04 -7.83 -3.08
CA THR A 182 16.47 -7.84 -2.72
C THR A 182 16.70 -7.12 -1.38
N ASP A 183 17.83 -7.35 -0.74
CA ASP A 183 18.20 -6.63 0.48
C ASP A 183 18.23 -5.10 0.27
N MET A 184 18.64 -4.64 -0.91
CA MET A 184 18.64 -3.21 -1.24
C MET A 184 17.22 -2.64 -1.36
N GLU A 185 16.24 -3.43 -1.82
CA GLU A 185 14.83 -3.05 -1.83
C GLU A 185 14.24 -3.07 -0.42
N LEU A 186 14.59 -4.07 0.38
CA LEU A 186 14.18 -4.16 1.79
C LEU A 186 14.67 -2.97 2.61
N GLU A 187 15.87 -2.45 2.36
CA GLU A 187 16.34 -1.21 3.02
C GLU A 187 15.45 0.01 2.71
N VAL A 188 14.91 0.10 1.48
CA VAL A 188 13.97 1.17 1.13
C VAL A 188 12.63 0.95 1.84
N LEU A 189 12.13 -0.29 1.86
CA LEU A 189 10.87 -0.63 2.52
C LEU A 189 10.92 -0.49 4.06
N ARG A 190 12.07 -0.78 4.68
CA ARG A 190 12.34 -0.47 6.10
C ARG A 190 12.28 1.04 6.35
N TYR A 191 12.84 1.83 5.45
CA TYR A 191 12.80 3.29 5.56
C TYR A 191 11.38 3.84 5.36
N THR A 192 10.62 3.32 4.40
CA THR A 192 9.23 3.78 4.20
C THR A 192 8.38 3.47 5.43
N ASN A 193 8.47 2.24 5.93
CA ASN A 193 7.83 1.83 7.17
C ASN A 193 8.23 2.67 8.38
N LYS A 194 9.52 2.99 8.53
CA LYS A 194 9.99 3.84 9.62
C LYS A 194 9.31 5.21 9.58
N ILE A 195 9.35 5.90 8.45
CA ILE A 195 8.80 7.25 8.35
C ILE A 195 7.27 7.24 8.51
N SER A 196 6.57 6.31 7.86
CA SER A 196 5.12 6.22 8.00
C SER A 196 4.68 5.79 9.39
N SER A 197 5.44 4.92 10.07
CA SER A 197 5.21 4.60 11.49
C SER A 197 5.40 5.82 12.40
N GLU A 198 6.43 6.63 12.16
CA GLU A 198 6.63 7.89 12.88
C GLU A 198 5.50 8.89 12.61
N ALA A 199 5.03 8.99 11.37
CA ALA A 199 3.91 9.86 11.00
C ALA A 199 2.59 9.41 11.68
N HIS A 200 2.31 8.10 11.71
CA HIS A 200 1.17 7.54 12.46
C HIS A 200 1.24 7.87 13.95
N LYS A 201 2.44 7.81 14.55
CA LYS A 201 2.67 8.22 15.94
C LYS A 201 2.36 9.70 16.16
N GLU A 202 2.81 10.58 15.28
CA GLU A 202 2.50 12.01 15.38
C GLU A 202 0.99 12.27 15.25
N VAL A 203 0.32 11.56 14.36
CA VAL A 203 -1.15 11.62 14.22
C VAL A 203 -1.86 11.17 15.49
N MET A 204 -1.47 10.03 16.08
CA MET A 204 -2.02 9.56 17.35
C MET A 204 -1.82 10.56 18.50
N LYS A 205 -0.71 11.30 18.50
CA LYS A 205 -0.44 12.36 19.50
C LYS A 205 -1.25 13.63 19.25
N ALA A 206 -1.54 13.94 18.00
CA ALA A 206 -2.20 15.18 17.61
C ALA A 206 -3.72 15.11 17.64
N VAL A 207 -4.31 13.93 17.41
CA VAL A 207 -5.75 13.75 17.27
C VAL A 207 -6.50 14.23 18.51
N LYS A 208 -7.58 14.99 18.27
CA LYS A 208 -8.49 15.48 19.30
C LYS A 208 -9.92 15.39 18.82
N ALA A 209 -10.83 15.15 19.76
CA ALA A 209 -12.25 15.30 19.55
C ALA A 209 -12.58 16.67 18.91
N GLY A 210 -13.40 16.67 17.86
CA GLY A 210 -13.86 17.87 17.16
C GLY A 210 -13.03 18.29 15.94
N MET A 211 -11.87 17.66 15.71
CA MET A 211 -11.09 17.85 14.48
C MET A 211 -11.83 17.26 13.26
N LYS A 212 -11.28 17.47 12.07
CA LYS A 212 -11.67 16.78 10.85
C LYS A 212 -10.69 15.67 10.55
N GLU A 213 -11.18 14.61 9.91
CA GLU A 213 -10.36 13.49 9.47
C GLU A 213 -9.21 13.95 8.55
N TYR A 214 -9.46 14.91 7.65
CA TYR A 214 -8.44 15.46 6.74
C TYR A 214 -7.32 16.24 7.45
N GLU A 215 -7.53 16.73 8.68
CA GLU A 215 -6.44 17.40 9.41
C GLU A 215 -5.35 16.39 9.78
N MET A 216 -5.74 15.14 10.03
CA MET A 216 -4.84 14.04 10.32
C MET A 216 -4.16 13.49 9.07
N GLU A 217 -4.91 13.40 7.95
CA GLU A 217 -4.31 13.15 6.63
C GLU A 217 -3.23 14.20 6.31
N SER A 218 -3.55 15.48 6.47
CA SER A 218 -2.63 16.58 6.17
C SER A 218 -1.37 16.52 7.04
N LEU A 219 -1.53 16.24 8.34
CA LEU A 219 -0.41 16.07 9.26
C LEU A 219 0.48 14.88 8.87
N PHE A 220 -0.12 13.74 8.53
CA PHE A 220 0.61 12.55 8.08
C PHE A 220 1.44 12.85 6.83
N GLN A 221 0.81 13.42 5.79
CA GLN A 221 1.48 13.78 4.54
C GLN A 221 2.58 14.81 4.78
N HIS A 222 2.33 15.80 5.65
CA HIS A 222 3.33 16.79 6.03
C HIS A 222 4.56 16.13 6.66
N TYR A 223 4.38 15.23 7.63
CA TYR A 223 5.49 14.53 8.28
C TYR A 223 6.28 13.70 7.26
N CYS A 224 5.58 12.85 6.49
CA CYS A 224 6.18 11.98 5.48
C CYS A 224 7.01 12.78 4.47
N TYR A 225 6.49 13.91 3.99
CA TYR A 225 7.23 14.71 3.03
C TYR A 225 8.37 15.51 3.68
N ALA A 226 8.09 16.26 4.74
CA ALA A 226 9.07 17.17 5.35
C ALA A 226 10.22 16.44 6.05
N ARG A 227 9.97 15.26 6.64
CA ARG A 227 10.98 14.47 7.36
C ARG A 227 11.52 13.32 6.53
N GLY A 228 10.66 12.67 5.74
CA GLY A 228 11.00 11.48 4.97
C GLY A 228 11.40 11.73 3.52
N GLY A 229 11.11 12.91 2.97
CA GLY A 229 11.27 13.18 1.53
C GLY A 229 10.24 12.43 0.66
N MET A 230 9.13 11.97 1.24
CA MET A 230 8.06 11.26 0.55
C MET A 230 7.08 12.24 -0.06
N ARG A 231 7.34 12.66 -1.30
CA ARG A 231 6.50 13.64 -2.01
C ARG A 231 5.14 13.05 -2.41
N HIS A 232 5.07 11.74 -2.61
CA HIS A 232 3.85 11.00 -2.90
C HIS A 232 3.46 10.15 -1.68
N THR A 233 2.17 9.87 -1.55
CA THR A 233 1.66 8.76 -0.76
C THR A 233 1.53 7.52 -1.66
N SER A 234 1.52 6.34 -1.06
CA SER A 234 1.36 5.08 -1.81
C SER A 234 -0.07 4.92 -2.35
N TYR A 235 -1.04 5.54 -1.68
CA TYR A 235 -2.45 5.60 -2.04
C TYR A 235 -3.10 6.82 -1.35
N THR A 236 -4.37 7.09 -1.67
CA THR A 236 -5.15 8.13 -0.97
C THR A 236 -5.34 7.72 0.49
N CYS A 237 -4.98 8.59 1.43
CA CYS A 237 -5.10 8.30 2.86
C CYS A 237 -6.55 8.01 3.26
N ILE A 238 -6.75 6.96 4.04
CA ILE A 238 -8.05 6.54 4.56
C ILE A 238 -8.11 6.94 6.03
N CYS A 239 -8.77 8.05 6.34
CA CYS A 239 -8.92 8.55 7.71
C CYS A 239 -10.37 8.36 8.18
N GLY A 240 -10.80 7.14 8.47
CA GLY A 240 -12.20 6.85 8.84
C GLY A 240 -12.47 6.96 10.34
N SER A 241 -13.41 7.80 10.75
CA SER A 241 -13.86 7.92 12.13
C SER A 241 -15.31 7.46 12.33
N GLY A 242 -15.61 6.89 13.50
CA GLY A 242 -16.93 6.35 13.82
C GLY A 242 -17.34 5.29 12.80
N GLU A 243 -18.56 5.41 12.25
CA GLU A 243 -19.07 4.49 11.23
C GLU A 243 -18.22 4.43 9.96
N ASN A 244 -17.49 5.51 9.60
CA ASN A 244 -16.61 5.55 8.43
C ASN A 244 -15.46 4.53 8.51
N SER A 245 -15.09 4.10 9.73
CA SER A 245 -14.12 3.00 9.91
C SER A 245 -14.62 1.63 9.41
N SER A 246 -15.90 1.50 9.06
CA SER A 246 -16.44 0.31 8.36
C SER A 246 -16.36 0.38 6.83
N VAL A 247 -15.99 1.55 6.28
CA VAL A 247 -15.88 1.77 4.84
C VAL A 247 -14.42 1.56 4.42
N LEU A 248 -14.12 0.41 3.83
CA LEU A 248 -12.75 -0.10 3.71
C LEU A 248 -11.78 0.84 2.98
N HIS A 249 -12.21 1.47 1.88
CA HIS A 249 -11.43 2.46 1.11
C HIS A 249 -12.07 3.87 1.20
N TYR A 250 -12.40 4.31 2.42
CA TYR A 250 -12.90 5.66 2.69
C TYR A 250 -11.89 6.77 2.30
N GLY A 251 -12.33 8.01 2.12
CA GLY A 251 -11.45 9.16 1.84
C GLY A 251 -11.25 9.48 0.35
N HIS A 252 -11.80 8.66 -0.55
CA HIS A 252 -11.89 9.01 -1.97
C HIS A 252 -12.83 10.21 -2.21
N ALA A 253 -12.79 10.79 -3.41
CA ALA A 253 -13.52 12.03 -3.74
C ALA A 253 -15.05 12.01 -3.48
N GLY A 254 -15.68 10.83 -3.41
CA GLY A 254 -17.11 10.69 -3.13
C GLY A 254 -17.46 10.59 -1.64
N SER A 255 -16.46 10.45 -0.77
CA SER A 255 -16.58 10.31 0.68
C SER A 255 -15.50 11.15 1.37
N LEU A 256 -15.44 12.45 1.02
CA LEU A 256 -14.45 13.38 1.55
C LEU A 256 -14.77 13.74 3.00
N PHE A 257 -13.99 13.12 3.89
CA PHE A 257 -13.67 13.51 5.26
C PHE A 257 -14.75 14.28 6.00
N ASP A 258 -15.59 13.53 6.70
CA ASP A 258 -16.57 14.08 7.60
C ASP A 258 -15.90 14.66 8.86
N ILE A 259 -16.68 15.44 9.61
CA ILE A 259 -16.30 15.78 10.99
C ILE A 259 -16.10 14.48 11.76
N PHE A 260 -15.24 14.45 12.79
CA PHE A 260 -15.40 13.50 13.90
C PHE A 260 -16.83 13.68 14.45
N LYS A 261 -17.81 12.99 13.83
CA LYS A 261 -19.23 13.31 13.92
C LYS A 261 -19.70 12.92 15.32
N TYR A 262 -19.79 13.92 16.19
CA TYR A 262 -20.84 13.92 17.19
C TYR A 262 -22.15 14.03 16.44
N HIS A 263 -23.09 13.15 16.73
CA HIS A 263 -24.46 13.26 16.26
C HIS A 263 -24.97 14.69 16.52
N LEU A 264 -25.08 15.49 15.45
CA LEU A 264 -25.50 16.90 15.51
C LEU A 264 -27.03 16.99 15.67
N PHE A 265 -27.60 16.25 16.63
CA PHE A 265 -29.04 16.25 16.90
C PHE A 265 -29.48 17.34 17.88
N TYR A 266 -28.58 18.26 18.27
CA TYR A 266 -28.83 19.18 19.39
C TYR A 266 -28.78 20.69 19.06
N TYR A 267 -28.85 21.09 17.78
CA TYR A 267 -28.93 22.52 17.45
C TYR A 267 -30.35 23.11 17.43
N PHE A 268 -31.39 22.34 17.79
CA PHE A 268 -32.78 22.85 17.82
C PHE A 268 -33.39 23.09 19.21
N PHE A 269 -32.72 22.71 20.30
CA PHE A 269 -33.21 22.99 21.66
C PHE A 269 -32.04 23.38 22.56
N GLY A 270 -32.00 24.65 22.97
CA GLY A 270 -30.96 25.22 23.83
C GLY A 270 -30.91 24.56 25.21
N ILE A 271 -30.21 23.42 25.29
CA ILE A 271 -29.90 22.74 26.54
C ILE A 271 -28.40 22.91 26.80
N THR A 272 -28.12 23.49 27.96
CA THR A 272 -26.80 23.74 28.51
C THR A 272 -25.98 22.46 28.68
N PHE A 273 -24.69 22.56 28.41
CA PHE A 273 -23.64 21.57 28.72
C PHE A 273 -23.80 21.03 30.14
N SER A 274 -24.16 19.74 30.30
CA SER A 274 -23.62 18.91 31.40
C SER A 274 -23.95 17.41 31.38
N PHE A 275 -24.77 16.87 30.47
CA PHE A 275 -25.10 15.44 30.48
C PHE A 275 -25.31 14.86 29.08
N LEU A 276 -24.21 14.62 28.35
CA LEU A 276 -24.22 13.54 27.36
C LEU A 276 -23.89 12.24 28.12
N PRO A 277 -24.65 11.14 27.94
CA PRO A 277 -24.24 9.85 28.47
C PRO A 277 -22.84 9.51 27.91
N PRO A 278 -22.01 8.73 28.61
CA PRO A 278 -20.64 8.39 28.20
C PRO A 278 -20.53 7.52 26.92
N PHE A 279 -21.59 7.48 26.11
CA PHE A 279 -21.65 6.74 24.86
C PHE A 279 -21.09 7.58 23.70
N CYS A 280 -20.11 6.98 23.01
CA CYS A 280 -19.60 7.32 21.69
C CYS A 280 -18.66 8.53 21.57
N PHE A 281 -17.43 8.36 22.06
CA PHE A 281 -16.30 8.93 21.33
C PHE A 281 -15.97 7.98 20.16
N PRO A 282 -15.86 8.47 18.91
CA PRO A 282 -15.68 7.61 17.74
C PRO A 282 -14.35 6.84 17.80
N PHE A 283 -14.39 5.61 17.29
CA PHE A 283 -13.18 4.88 16.90
C PHE A 283 -12.56 5.56 15.68
N SER A 284 -11.24 5.63 15.58
CA SER A 284 -10.55 6.14 14.39
C SER A 284 -9.75 5.00 13.79
N LEU A 285 -10.00 4.68 12.52
CA LEU A 285 -9.24 3.73 11.72
C LEU A 285 -8.53 4.55 10.64
N PHE A 286 -7.23 4.70 10.82
CA PHE A 286 -6.39 5.49 9.93
C PHE A 286 -5.42 4.58 9.21
N ASP A 287 -5.64 4.44 7.92
CA ASP A 287 -4.89 3.62 6.99
C ASP A 287 -4.17 4.57 6.02
N MET A 288 -2.86 4.70 6.22
CA MET A 288 -2.02 5.69 5.54
C MET A 288 -0.60 5.19 5.33
N GLY A 289 -0.09 5.40 4.10
CA GLY A 289 1.22 4.93 3.67
C GLY A 289 1.96 5.95 2.80
N GLY A 290 3.23 6.20 3.12
CA GLY A 290 4.10 7.10 2.34
C GLY A 290 4.87 6.36 1.24
N GLU A 291 5.18 7.06 0.14
CA GLU A 291 6.00 6.52 -0.94
C GLU A 291 7.37 7.24 -0.98
N TYR A 292 8.46 6.49 -0.81
CA TYR A 292 9.81 7.01 -0.99
C TYR A 292 10.44 6.41 -2.25
N TYR A 293 10.70 7.27 -3.23
CA TYR A 293 11.34 6.90 -4.49
C TYR A 293 10.65 5.69 -5.15
N CYS A 294 9.32 5.78 -5.26
CA CYS A 294 8.42 4.76 -5.81
C CYS A 294 8.28 3.47 -4.99
N TYR A 295 8.93 3.29 -3.85
CA TYR A 295 8.64 2.19 -2.93
C TYR A 295 7.64 2.66 -1.87
N GLY A 296 6.59 1.86 -1.64
CA GLY A 296 5.52 2.16 -0.70
C GLY A 296 5.70 1.57 0.69
N SER A 297 4.77 1.93 1.57
CA SER A 297 4.46 1.27 2.84
C SER A 297 2.95 1.31 3.02
N ASP A 298 2.39 0.38 3.78
CA ASP A 298 0.96 0.30 4.03
C ASP A 298 0.70 0.01 5.51
N ILE A 299 0.10 0.96 6.23
CA ILE A 299 0.00 0.87 7.69
C ILE A 299 -1.37 1.40 8.10
N THR A 300 -2.11 0.55 8.80
CA THR A 300 -3.35 0.90 9.47
C THR A 300 -3.18 0.92 10.99
N CYS A 301 -3.54 2.05 11.61
CA CYS A 301 -3.67 2.22 13.04
C CYS A 301 -5.13 2.46 13.40
N THR A 302 -5.65 1.68 14.35
CA THR A 302 -6.98 1.93 14.91
C THR A 302 -6.89 2.28 16.40
N PHE A 303 -7.54 3.37 16.83
CA PHE A 303 -7.47 3.89 18.19
C PHE A 303 -8.72 4.72 18.56
N PRO A 304 -9.05 4.88 19.85
CA PRO A 304 -10.16 5.72 20.30
C PRO A 304 -9.80 7.20 20.13
N ALA A 305 -10.66 8.01 19.49
CA ALA A 305 -10.36 9.42 19.21
C ALA A 305 -10.08 10.28 20.46
N ASN A 306 -10.56 9.86 21.63
CA ASN A 306 -10.33 10.53 22.93
C ASN A 306 -9.11 9.97 23.70
N GLY A 307 -8.44 8.93 23.19
CA GLY A 307 -7.30 8.27 23.82
C GLY A 307 -7.65 7.25 24.91
N LYS A 308 -8.91 6.83 25.06
CA LYS A 308 -9.34 5.82 26.04
C LYS A 308 -10.34 4.82 25.46
N PHE A 309 -10.01 3.54 25.52
CA PHE A 309 -10.88 2.49 25.00
C PHE A 309 -12.06 2.25 25.94
N THR A 310 -13.27 2.17 25.38
CA THR A 310 -14.42 1.60 26.10
C THR A 310 -14.29 0.08 26.19
N PRO A 311 -15.06 -0.60 27.07
CA PRO A 311 -15.04 -2.07 27.15
C PRO A 311 -15.35 -2.77 25.81
N ASP A 312 -16.36 -2.30 25.06
CA ASP A 312 -16.71 -2.86 23.76
C ASP A 312 -15.60 -2.59 22.72
N GLN A 313 -15.03 -1.39 22.71
CA GLN A 313 -13.91 -1.04 21.83
C GLN A 313 -12.68 -1.90 22.10
N ARG A 314 -12.32 -2.05 23.38
CA ARG A 314 -11.22 -2.90 23.82
C ARG A 314 -11.40 -4.34 23.37
N ALA A 315 -12.59 -4.89 23.56
CA ALA A 315 -12.87 -6.28 23.24
C ALA A 315 -12.71 -6.58 21.74
N ILE A 316 -13.25 -5.73 20.85
CA ILE A 316 -13.09 -5.89 19.40
C ILE A 316 -11.65 -5.61 18.97
N TYR A 317 -11.01 -4.60 19.55
CA TYR A 317 -9.61 -4.28 19.23
C TYR A 317 -8.66 -5.42 19.58
N GLU A 318 -8.75 -5.97 20.78
CA GLU A 318 -7.93 -7.10 21.23
C GLU A 318 -8.22 -8.37 20.40
N ALA A 319 -9.43 -8.55 19.88
CA ALA A 319 -9.76 -9.65 18.97
C ALA A 319 -8.99 -9.57 17.64
N VAL A 320 -8.92 -8.37 17.05
CA VAL A 320 -8.13 -8.13 15.82
C VAL A 320 -6.63 -8.22 16.11
N LEU A 321 -6.18 -7.69 17.25
CA LEU A 321 -4.77 -7.82 17.66
C LEU A 321 -4.37 -9.29 17.83
N LYS A 322 -5.26 -10.12 18.40
CA LYS A 322 -5.03 -11.56 18.57
C LYS A 322 -4.87 -12.26 17.22
N SER A 323 -5.72 -11.99 16.23
CA SER A 323 -5.59 -12.62 14.91
C SER A 323 -4.35 -12.12 14.17
N SER A 324 -4.05 -10.83 14.23
CA SER A 324 -2.82 -10.22 13.69
C SER A 324 -1.57 -10.94 14.23
N ARG A 325 -1.46 -11.11 15.56
CA ARG A 325 -0.34 -11.82 16.19
C ARG A 325 -0.33 -13.32 15.90
N ALA A 326 -1.49 -13.96 15.77
CA ALA A 326 -1.58 -15.37 15.40
C ALA A 326 -1.05 -15.63 13.98
N VAL A 327 -1.46 -14.79 13.02
CA VAL A 327 -0.95 -14.82 11.64
C VAL A 327 0.55 -14.57 11.61
N MET A 328 1.01 -13.46 12.21
CA MET A 328 2.45 -13.12 12.30
C MET A 328 3.31 -14.27 12.82
N LYS A 329 2.83 -15.00 13.84
CA LYS A 329 3.53 -16.15 14.42
C LYS A 329 3.57 -17.36 13.47
N ALA A 330 2.57 -17.52 12.60
CA ALA A 330 2.45 -18.63 11.68
C ALA A 330 3.18 -18.39 10.35
N VAL A 331 3.44 -17.14 9.97
CA VAL A 331 4.15 -16.78 8.73
C VAL A 331 5.56 -17.38 8.71
N LYS A 332 5.83 -18.17 7.67
CA LYS A 332 7.14 -18.71 7.28
C LYS A 332 7.04 -19.28 5.85
N PRO A 333 8.17 -19.57 5.19
CA PRO A 333 8.15 -20.21 3.89
C PRO A 333 7.35 -21.52 3.86
N GLY A 334 6.62 -21.75 2.77
CA GLY A 334 5.79 -22.96 2.53
C GLY A 334 4.38 -22.90 3.10
N VAL A 335 4.00 -21.85 3.83
CA VAL A 335 2.62 -21.65 4.30
C VAL A 335 1.76 -21.09 3.16
N ALA A 336 0.57 -21.63 2.95
CA ALA A 336 -0.39 -21.07 1.99
C ALA A 336 -1.06 -19.81 2.55
N TRP A 337 -1.03 -18.70 1.82
CA TRP A 337 -1.67 -17.45 2.27
C TRP A 337 -3.18 -17.57 2.56
N PRO A 338 -3.97 -18.35 1.78
CA PRO A 338 -5.38 -18.60 2.12
C PRO A 338 -5.60 -19.23 3.49
N ASP A 339 -4.65 -20.04 4.00
CA ASP A 339 -4.77 -20.64 5.31
C ASP A 339 -4.52 -19.64 6.44
N MET A 340 -3.73 -18.60 6.19
CA MET A 340 -3.58 -17.48 7.11
C MET A 340 -4.87 -16.67 7.21
N HIS A 341 -5.57 -16.44 6.10
CA HIS A 341 -6.88 -15.79 6.10
C HIS A 341 -7.90 -16.58 6.94
N ARG A 342 -7.98 -17.89 6.74
CA ARG A 342 -8.83 -18.77 7.54
C ARG A 342 -8.44 -18.81 9.03
N LEU A 343 -7.15 -18.69 9.33
CA LEU A 343 -6.67 -18.58 10.71
C LEU A 343 -7.20 -17.28 11.35
N ALA A 344 -7.14 -16.15 10.64
CA ALA A 344 -7.68 -14.89 11.12
C ALA A 344 -9.21 -14.97 11.32
N ASP A 345 -9.95 -15.50 10.34
CA ASP A 345 -11.40 -15.71 10.44
C ASP A 345 -11.77 -16.52 11.68
N ARG A 346 -11.09 -17.66 11.90
CA ARG A 346 -11.34 -18.51 13.07
C ARG A 346 -11.12 -17.76 14.38
N VAL A 347 -10.00 -17.04 14.50
CA VAL A 347 -9.70 -16.27 15.71
C VAL A 347 -10.75 -15.19 15.96
N HIS A 348 -11.20 -14.49 14.90
CA HIS A 348 -12.28 -13.50 15.02
C HIS A 348 -13.58 -14.14 15.50
N LEU A 349 -13.98 -15.27 14.93
CA LEU A 349 -15.21 -15.99 15.32
C LEU A 349 -15.13 -16.50 16.78
N GLU A 350 -13.99 -17.01 17.22
CA GLU A 350 -13.75 -17.40 18.61
C GLU A 350 -13.92 -16.21 19.58
N GLU A 351 -13.33 -15.06 19.24
CA GLU A 351 -13.41 -13.86 20.08
C GLU A 351 -14.81 -13.24 20.07
N LEU A 352 -15.47 -13.16 18.91
CA LEU A 352 -16.86 -12.67 18.81
C LEU A 352 -17.84 -13.59 19.56
N THR A 353 -17.54 -14.89 19.65
CA THR A 353 -18.28 -15.83 20.51
C THR A 353 -18.01 -15.54 21.99
N ARG A 354 -16.76 -15.28 22.38
CA ARG A 354 -16.40 -14.90 23.76
C ARG A 354 -17.06 -13.59 24.20
N ILE A 355 -17.19 -12.62 23.29
CA ILE A 355 -17.86 -11.34 23.51
C ILE A 355 -19.39 -11.50 23.61
N GLY A 356 -19.94 -12.59 23.08
CA GLY A 356 -21.37 -12.91 23.10
C GLY A 356 -22.16 -12.35 21.91
N ILE A 357 -21.48 -11.79 20.90
CA ILE A 357 -22.08 -11.40 19.61
C ILE A 357 -22.46 -12.66 18.83
N LEU A 358 -21.62 -13.68 18.89
CA LEU A 358 -21.87 -15.00 18.31
C LEU A 358 -22.13 -16.04 19.39
N LYS A 359 -22.77 -17.15 19.02
CA LYS A 359 -23.07 -18.30 19.87
C LYS A 359 -22.99 -19.60 19.07
N GLY A 360 -22.66 -20.71 19.73
CA GLY A 360 -22.60 -22.03 19.10
C GLY A 360 -21.17 -22.50 18.82
N ASN A 361 -21.00 -23.40 17.86
CA ASN A 361 -19.71 -24.02 17.54
C ASN A 361 -18.99 -23.27 16.41
N VAL A 362 -17.73 -22.91 16.64
CA VAL A 362 -16.91 -22.14 15.67
C VAL A 362 -16.61 -22.93 14.38
N ASP A 363 -16.42 -24.24 14.45
CA ASP A 363 -16.19 -25.05 13.25
C ASP A 363 -17.40 -25.02 12.31
N ASP A 364 -18.61 -24.95 12.85
CA ASP A 364 -19.82 -24.81 12.05
C ASP A 364 -19.96 -23.39 11.46
N MET A 365 -19.58 -22.35 12.22
CA MET A 365 -19.52 -20.97 11.71
C MET A 365 -18.55 -20.82 10.53
N VAL A 366 -17.40 -21.50 10.58
CA VAL A 366 -16.41 -21.51 9.50
C VAL A 366 -16.97 -22.17 8.24
N LYS A 367 -17.73 -23.26 8.36
CA LYS A 367 -18.36 -23.96 7.21
C LYS A 367 -19.37 -23.08 6.47
N VAL A 368 -20.06 -22.19 7.18
CA VAL A 368 -21.02 -21.23 6.59
C VAL A 368 -20.39 -19.88 6.26
N HIS A 369 -19.06 -19.79 6.28
CA HIS A 369 -18.29 -18.60 5.91
C HIS A 369 -18.65 -17.35 6.73
N LEU A 370 -19.01 -17.51 8.00
CA LEU A 370 -19.46 -16.40 8.84
C LEU A 370 -18.36 -15.36 9.10
N GLY A 371 -17.08 -15.76 9.05
CA GLY A 371 -15.93 -14.85 9.17
C GLY A 371 -15.97 -13.71 8.15
N ALA A 372 -16.37 -14.01 6.91
CA ALA A 372 -16.45 -13.05 5.82
C ALA A 372 -17.51 -11.94 6.01
N ILE A 373 -18.46 -12.14 6.93
CA ILE A 373 -19.42 -11.09 7.32
C ILE A 373 -18.71 -9.99 8.12
N PHE A 374 -17.72 -10.37 8.92
CA PHE A 374 -16.96 -9.44 9.78
C PHE A 374 -15.63 -9.02 9.16
N MET A 375 -15.04 -9.81 8.24
CA MET A 375 -13.85 -9.47 7.47
C MET A 375 -14.08 -9.77 5.97
N PRO A 376 -14.73 -8.88 5.21
CA PRO A 376 -15.08 -9.14 3.81
C PRO A 376 -13.93 -8.96 2.81
N HIS A 377 -12.81 -8.38 3.23
CA HIS A 377 -11.61 -8.20 2.42
C HIS A 377 -10.60 -9.32 2.63
N GLY A 378 -9.60 -9.42 1.75
CA GLY A 378 -8.48 -10.35 1.94
C GLY A 378 -7.64 -10.00 3.17
N LEU A 379 -6.97 -10.99 3.77
CA LEU A 379 -6.13 -10.77 4.96
C LEU A 379 -4.93 -9.82 4.72
N GLY A 380 -4.51 -9.70 3.47
CA GLY A 380 -3.39 -8.87 3.07
C GLY A 380 -2.91 -9.23 1.67
N HIS A 381 -1.88 -8.54 1.22
CA HIS A 381 -1.40 -8.55 -0.15
C HIS A 381 0.11 -8.36 -0.25
N LEU A 382 0.66 -8.65 -1.43
CA LEU A 382 2.05 -8.31 -1.72
C LEU A 382 2.22 -6.78 -1.70
N LEU A 383 3.38 -6.32 -1.24
CA LEU A 383 3.73 -4.90 -1.15
C LEU A 383 5.13 -4.66 -1.74
N GLY A 384 5.33 -3.54 -2.44
CA GLY A 384 6.63 -3.17 -3.00
C GLY A 384 6.64 -1.78 -3.61
N ILE A 385 6.87 -1.71 -4.93
CA ILE A 385 6.77 -0.44 -5.67
C ILE A 385 5.33 0.01 -5.79
N ASP A 386 4.41 -0.94 -5.96
CA ASP A 386 2.98 -0.68 -5.88
C ASP A 386 2.47 -1.15 -4.51
N VAL A 387 1.47 -0.45 -3.95
CA VAL A 387 0.86 -0.83 -2.65
C VAL A 387 0.24 -2.23 -2.71
N HIS A 388 -0.58 -2.46 -3.73
CA HIS A 388 -0.98 -3.79 -4.18
C HIS A 388 0.01 -4.26 -5.24
N ASP A 389 1.10 -4.90 -4.80
CA ASP A 389 2.20 -5.28 -5.68
C ASP A 389 1.84 -6.46 -6.60
N VAL A 390 2.58 -6.57 -7.70
CA VAL A 390 2.30 -7.52 -8.78
C VAL A 390 2.62 -8.97 -8.39
N GLY A 391 2.10 -9.93 -9.16
CA GLY A 391 2.49 -11.34 -9.07
C GLY A 391 1.72 -12.16 -8.02
N GLY A 392 0.58 -11.65 -7.55
CA GLY A 392 -0.29 -12.35 -6.59
C GLY A 392 -1.00 -13.59 -7.17
N TYR A 393 -1.35 -13.55 -8.46
CA TYR A 393 -1.97 -14.65 -9.21
C TYR A 393 -1.22 -14.91 -10.53
N PRO A 394 -0.02 -15.51 -10.49
CA PRO A 394 0.65 -15.99 -11.69
C PRO A 394 -0.13 -17.17 -12.30
N GLU A 395 0.24 -17.57 -13.52
CA GLU A 395 -0.34 -18.77 -14.14
C GLU A 395 -0.22 -19.99 -13.22
N GLY A 396 -1.32 -20.74 -13.06
CA GLY A 396 -1.41 -21.89 -12.16
C GLY A 396 -1.80 -21.59 -10.72
N VAL A 397 -1.95 -20.32 -10.34
CA VAL A 397 -2.49 -19.91 -9.04
C VAL A 397 -3.88 -19.33 -9.23
N GLU A 398 -4.89 -20.04 -8.75
CA GLU A 398 -6.30 -19.68 -8.94
C GLU A 398 -6.87 -18.88 -7.77
N ARG A 399 -7.80 -17.98 -8.08
CA ARG A 399 -8.59 -17.25 -7.08
C ARG A 399 -9.65 -18.17 -6.49
N ILE A 400 -9.73 -18.23 -5.17
CA ILE A 400 -10.70 -19.07 -4.46
C ILE A 400 -12.04 -18.34 -4.42
N ASP A 401 -13.07 -18.84 -5.11
CA ASP A 401 -14.40 -18.23 -5.10
C ASP A 401 -15.23 -18.62 -3.86
N LEU A 402 -14.77 -18.16 -2.70
CA LEU A 402 -15.51 -18.25 -1.43
C LEU A 402 -15.58 -16.85 -0.78
N PRO A 403 -16.59 -16.55 0.04
CA PRO A 403 -16.66 -15.27 0.77
C PRO A 403 -15.37 -15.00 1.57
N GLY A 404 -14.93 -13.74 1.58
CA GLY A 404 -13.63 -13.33 2.13
C GLY A 404 -12.45 -13.72 1.23
N LEU A 405 -12.24 -15.02 1.03
CA LEU A 405 -11.12 -15.57 0.26
C LEU A 405 -11.05 -15.08 -1.20
N ARG A 406 -12.19 -14.82 -1.84
CA ARG A 406 -12.21 -14.27 -3.21
C ARG A 406 -11.58 -12.88 -3.31
N SER A 407 -11.54 -12.15 -2.20
CA SER A 407 -10.96 -10.81 -2.08
C SER A 407 -9.47 -10.83 -1.74
N LEU A 408 -8.85 -12.00 -1.52
CA LEU A 408 -7.39 -12.09 -1.36
C LEU A 408 -6.69 -11.57 -2.61
N ARG A 409 -5.57 -10.87 -2.46
CA ARG A 409 -4.77 -10.42 -3.61
C ARG A 409 -3.70 -11.43 -4.02
N THR A 410 -3.55 -12.51 -3.26
CA THR A 410 -2.73 -13.66 -3.63
C THR A 410 -3.26 -14.95 -3.00
N ALA A 411 -3.11 -16.06 -3.70
CA ALA A 411 -3.33 -17.41 -3.16
C ALA A 411 -2.04 -18.24 -3.12
N ARG A 412 -0.87 -17.58 -3.20
CA ARG A 412 0.44 -18.24 -3.24
C ARG A 412 0.80 -18.90 -1.91
N MET A 413 1.77 -19.82 -2.00
CA MET A 413 2.57 -20.19 -0.84
C MET A 413 3.61 -19.10 -0.58
N LEU A 414 3.88 -18.83 0.69
CA LEU A 414 4.87 -17.85 1.10
C LEU A 414 6.28 -18.34 0.78
N GLU A 415 7.10 -17.45 0.26
CA GLU A 415 8.52 -17.68 -0.04
C GLU A 415 9.37 -16.60 0.60
N ALA A 416 10.60 -16.93 0.98
CA ALA A 416 11.53 -15.95 1.55
C ALA A 416 11.79 -14.81 0.55
N GLY A 417 11.76 -13.57 1.06
CA GLY A 417 11.90 -12.35 0.27
C GLY A 417 10.59 -11.77 -0.26
N MET A 418 9.45 -12.47 -0.11
CA MET A 418 8.14 -11.83 -0.28
C MET A 418 7.93 -10.78 0.81
N VAL A 419 7.33 -9.65 0.44
CA VAL A 419 6.88 -8.61 1.38
C VAL A 419 5.36 -8.53 1.27
N LEU A 420 4.68 -8.59 2.41
CA LEU A 420 3.21 -8.59 2.49
C LEU A 420 2.70 -7.67 3.59
N THR A 421 1.45 -7.23 3.45
CA THR A 421 0.64 -6.71 4.55
C THR A 421 0.02 -7.87 5.34
N ILE A 422 -0.10 -7.71 6.67
CA ILE A 422 -0.97 -8.49 7.54
C ILE A 422 -1.98 -7.52 8.13
N GLU A 423 -3.20 -7.52 7.60
CA GLU A 423 -4.20 -6.47 7.87
C GLU A 423 -5.57 -7.01 8.32
N PRO A 424 -5.67 -7.98 9.25
CA PRO A 424 -6.97 -8.47 9.66
C PRO A 424 -7.84 -7.33 10.23
N GLY A 425 -9.15 -7.44 10.03
CA GLY A 425 -10.10 -6.48 10.59
C GLY A 425 -11.44 -7.09 10.93
N ILE A 426 -12.16 -6.44 11.86
CA ILE A 426 -13.54 -6.75 12.21
C ILE A 426 -14.37 -5.49 11.99
N TYR A 427 -15.40 -5.57 11.17
CA TYR A 427 -16.30 -4.47 10.83
C TYR A 427 -17.76 -4.85 11.07
N PHE A 428 -18.56 -3.86 11.43
CA PHE A 428 -20.01 -3.99 11.58
C PHE A 428 -20.70 -3.30 10.40
N ILE A 429 -20.68 -3.96 9.25
CA ILE A 429 -21.22 -3.43 7.98
C ILE A 429 -22.67 -3.85 7.84
N ASP A 430 -23.59 -2.87 7.87
CA ASP A 430 -25.02 -3.14 7.98
C ASP A 430 -25.57 -4.09 6.93
N HIS A 431 -25.18 -3.89 5.66
CA HIS A 431 -25.65 -4.73 4.56
C HIS A 431 -25.26 -6.22 4.74
N LEU A 432 -24.02 -6.49 5.18
CA LEU A 432 -23.53 -7.85 5.39
C LEU A 432 -24.17 -8.49 6.62
N LEU A 433 -24.32 -7.72 7.70
CA LEU A 433 -24.99 -8.17 8.91
C LEU A 433 -26.46 -8.50 8.64
N ASP A 434 -27.16 -7.66 7.88
CA ASP A 434 -28.56 -7.89 7.50
C ASP A 434 -28.69 -9.14 6.63
N GLN A 435 -27.80 -9.33 5.64
CA GLN A 435 -27.76 -10.56 4.85
C GLN A 435 -27.60 -11.80 5.74
N ALA A 436 -26.66 -11.78 6.68
CA ALA A 436 -26.42 -12.90 7.58
C ALA A 436 -27.58 -13.17 8.54
N LEU A 437 -28.30 -12.12 8.97
CA LEU A 437 -29.51 -12.25 9.80
C LEU A 437 -30.70 -12.83 9.04
N HIS A 438 -30.78 -12.62 7.72
CA HIS A 438 -31.83 -13.20 6.87
C HIS A 438 -31.52 -14.63 6.40
N GLU A 439 -30.27 -15.07 6.50
CA GLU A 439 -29.83 -16.41 6.11
C GLU A 439 -29.92 -17.39 7.30
N PRO A 440 -30.84 -18.37 7.33
CA PRO A 440 -31.03 -19.27 8.47
C PRO A 440 -29.78 -20.06 8.86
N THR A 441 -28.92 -20.38 7.89
CA THR A 441 -27.67 -21.11 8.15
C THR A 441 -26.62 -20.26 8.87
N GLN A 442 -26.74 -18.92 8.85
CA GLN A 442 -25.84 -17.99 9.55
C GLN A 442 -26.49 -17.35 10.78
N SER A 443 -27.76 -16.92 10.66
CA SER A 443 -28.47 -16.19 11.71
C SER A 443 -28.62 -16.97 13.02
N CYS A 444 -28.64 -18.31 12.97
CA CYS A 444 -28.67 -19.16 14.15
C CYS A 444 -27.45 -18.99 15.07
N PHE A 445 -26.31 -18.53 14.52
CA PHE A 445 -25.08 -18.23 15.27
C PHE A 445 -25.03 -16.79 15.80
N ILE A 446 -25.93 -15.90 15.39
CA ILE A 446 -25.88 -14.49 15.73
C ILE A 446 -26.80 -14.21 16.93
N ASN A 447 -26.26 -13.56 17.95
CA ASN A 447 -27.05 -12.99 19.04
C ASN A 447 -27.45 -11.56 18.68
N ASN A 448 -28.61 -11.41 18.04
CA ASN A 448 -29.05 -10.12 17.52
C ASN A 448 -29.15 -9.04 18.62
N ASP A 449 -29.62 -9.40 19.83
CA ASP A 449 -29.77 -8.46 20.94
C ASP A 449 -28.42 -7.84 21.35
N VAL A 450 -27.34 -8.61 21.29
CA VAL A 450 -25.98 -8.12 21.54
C VAL A 450 -25.44 -7.37 20.33
N LEU A 451 -25.65 -7.89 19.11
CA LEU A 451 -25.19 -7.28 17.87
C LEU A 451 -25.73 -5.85 17.68
N GLN A 452 -26.97 -5.58 18.08
CA GLN A 452 -27.56 -4.24 17.96
C GLN A 452 -26.74 -3.15 18.67
N ARG A 453 -26.02 -3.49 19.75
CA ARG A 453 -25.12 -2.56 20.45
C ARG A 453 -23.91 -2.14 19.60
N PHE A 454 -23.53 -2.96 18.62
CA PHE A 454 -22.38 -2.73 17.73
C PHE A 454 -22.78 -2.18 16.36
N ARG A 455 -24.07 -1.97 16.08
CA ARG A 455 -24.49 -1.22 14.88
C ARG A 455 -23.97 0.21 14.96
N GLY A 456 -23.38 0.71 13.87
CA GLY A 456 -22.70 2.00 13.85
C GLY A 456 -21.38 2.05 14.65
N PHE A 457 -20.88 0.93 15.17
CA PHE A 457 -19.56 0.86 15.81
C PHE A 457 -18.45 1.26 14.84
N GLY A 458 -18.63 0.96 13.55
CA GLY A 458 -17.61 1.07 12.52
C GLY A 458 -16.81 -0.23 12.41
N GLY A 459 -15.50 -0.16 12.53
CA GLY A 459 -14.64 -1.34 12.53
C GLY A 459 -13.21 -1.07 12.98
N VAL A 460 -12.45 -2.15 13.06
CA VAL A 460 -11.06 -2.17 13.50
C VAL A 460 -10.23 -2.90 12.46
N ARG A 461 -9.12 -2.29 12.04
CA ARG A 461 -8.06 -2.94 11.27
C ARG A 461 -6.71 -2.68 11.91
N ILE A 462 -5.88 -3.70 11.95
CA ILE A 462 -4.48 -3.59 12.40
C ILE A 462 -3.64 -4.14 11.27
N GLU A 463 -2.89 -3.26 10.63
CA GLU A 463 -2.09 -3.61 9.47
C GLU A 463 -0.61 -3.32 9.70
N ASP A 464 0.17 -4.36 9.48
CA ASP A 464 1.62 -4.36 9.58
C ASP A 464 2.24 -4.89 8.27
N ASP A 465 3.28 -4.22 7.81
CA ASP A 465 4.15 -4.68 6.72
C ASP A 465 5.19 -5.67 7.27
N ILE A 466 5.33 -6.81 6.59
CA ILE A 466 6.31 -7.84 6.93
C ILE A 466 7.13 -8.26 5.72
N ALA A 467 8.37 -8.71 5.96
CA ALA A 467 9.18 -9.43 4.99
C ALA A 467 9.33 -10.90 5.42
N VAL A 468 8.97 -11.85 4.56
CA VAL A 468 9.14 -13.28 4.84
C VAL A 468 10.63 -13.62 4.82
N THR A 469 11.14 -14.21 5.89
CA THR A 469 12.54 -14.64 6.02
C THR A 469 12.66 -16.15 5.78
N ALA A 470 13.88 -16.69 5.84
CA ALA A 470 14.11 -18.12 5.66
C ALA A 470 13.38 -19.00 6.72
N THR A 471 13.07 -18.46 7.90
CA THR A 471 12.51 -19.22 9.03
C THR A 471 11.24 -18.62 9.62
N GLY A 472 10.76 -17.49 9.11
CA GLY A 472 9.63 -16.77 9.67
C GLY A 472 9.36 -15.47 8.93
N MET A 473 9.29 -14.36 9.67
CA MET A 473 9.18 -13.01 9.10
C MET A 473 9.97 -11.97 9.91
N GLU A 474 10.25 -10.86 9.26
CA GLU A 474 10.70 -9.59 9.85
C GLU A 474 9.52 -8.62 9.81
N LEU A 475 9.21 -8.02 10.96
CA LEU A 475 8.24 -6.94 11.06
C LEU A 475 8.90 -5.61 10.69
N LEU A 476 8.38 -4.93 9.66
CA LEU A 476 8.90 -3.64 9.21
C LEU A 476 8.24 -2.47 9.94
N THR A 477 6.94 -2.60 10.23
CA THR A 477 6.14 -1.58 10.91
C THR A 477 6.48 -1.44 12.39
N CYS A 478 6.48 -0.21 12.91
CA CYS A 478 6.78 0.06 14.32
C CYS A 478 5.86 1.13 14.91
N VAL A 479 4.65 0.74 15.31
CA VAL A 479 3.66 1.61 15.97
C VAL A 479 3.15 0.98 17.28
N PRO A 480 2.58 1.75 18.22
CA PRO A 480 1.85 1.22 19.37
C PRO A 480 0.74 0.23 18.95
N ARG A 481 0.65 -0.94 19.60
CA ARG A 481 -0.33 -1.99 19.21
C ARG A 481 -1.14 -2.55 20.37
N THR A 482 -0.62 -2.58 21.58
CA THR A 482 -1.46 -2.95 22.74
C THR A 482 -2.34 -1.78 23.14
N VAL A 483 -3.46 -2.06 23.79
CA VAL A 483 -4.37 -1.04 24.34
C VAL A 483 -3.58 -0.10 25.26
N GLU A 484 -2.74 -0.67 26.12
CA GLU A 484 -1.89 0.06 27.06
C GLU A 484 -0.89 0.97 26.34
N GLU A 485 -0.21 0.47 25.31
CA GLU A 485 0.73 1.27 24.52
C GLU A 485 0.02 2.44 23.82
N ILE A 486 -1.13 2.20 23.20
CA ILE A 486 -1.88 3.25 22.49
C ILE A 486 -2.36 4.32 23.48
N GLU A 487 -3.01 3.93 24.58
CA GLU A 487 -3.50 4.90 25.57
C GLU A 487 -2.36 5.70 26.20
N ALA A 488 -1.23 5.06 26.51
CA ALA A 488 -0.05 5.74 27.03
C ALA A 488 0.52 6.73 26.02
N PHE A 489 0.66 6.31 24.77
CA PHE A 489 1.27 7.12 23.71
C PHE A 489 0.41 8.35 23.35
N MET A 490 -0.91 8.18 23.30
CA MET A 490 -1.85 9.29 23.06
C MET A 490 -1.88 10.28 24.24
N ALA A 491 -1.77 9.79 25.48
CA ALA A 491 -1.74 10.65 26.67
C ALA A 491 -0.50 11.57 26.72
N GLU A 492 0.65 11.13 26.21
CA GLU A 492 1.86 11.97 26.09
C GLU A 492 1.57 13.24 25.28
N GLY A 493 0.94 13.11 24.11
CA GLY A 493 0.63 14.24 23.22
C GLY A 493 -0.34 15.26 23.85
N GLN A 494 -1.30 14.78 24.65
CA GLN A 494 -2.24 15.62 25.38
C GLN A 494 -1.56 16.42 26.51
N SER A 495 -0.48 15.89 27.10
CA SER A 495 0.27 16.56 28.17
C SER A 495 1.18 17.69 27.65
N SER A 496 1.80 17.51 26.47
CA SER A 496 2.68 18.51 25.85
C SER A 496 1.95 19.73 25.27
N ALA A 497 0.65 19.62 25.01
CA ALA A 497 -0.16 20.73 24.49
C ALA A 497 -0.54 21.78 25.55
N LYS A 498 -0.26 21.54 26.85
CA LYS A 498 -0.60 22.46 27.94
C LYS A 498 0.33 23.69 28.05
N SER A 499 1.30 23.89 27.15
CA SER A 499 2.29 24.98 27.24
C SER A 499 2.13 26.11 26.21
N PHE A 500 1.05 26.17 25.44
CA PHE A 500 0.75 27.31 24.58
C PHE A 500 -0.62 27.89 24.91
N ASP A 501 -0.70 28.60 26.04
CA ASP A 501 -1.81 29.50 26.30
C ASP A 501 -1.61 30.77 25.48
N CYS A 502 -2.41 30.93 24.43
CA CYS A 502 -2.41 32.07 23.53
C CYS A 502 -3.22 33.24 24.13
N SER A 503 -2.97 33.57 25.40
CA SER A 503 -3.72 34.56 26.18
C SER A 503 -2.91 35.83 26.49
N SER A 504 -1.85 36.15 25.73
CA SER A 504 -1.01 37.32 25.97
C SER A 504 -0.73 38.20 24.73
N SER A 505 -1.73 38.42 23.87
CA SER A 505 -1.62 39.44 22.81
C SER A 505 -2.95 40.13 22.49
N GLN A 506 -3.63 40.64 23.52
CA GLN A 506 -4.55 41.76 23.36
C GLN A 506 -4.28 42.78 24.47
N LYS A 507 -3.31 43.65 24.24
CA LYS A 507 -3.20 45.01 24.80
C LYS A 507 -1.98 45.70 24.19
N GLN A 508 -2.19 46.37 23.05
CA GLN A 508 -1.72 47.73 22.79
C GLN A 508 -2.42 48.30 21.57
#